data_AF-A0A6N7FHC2-F1
#
_entry.id   AF-A0A6N7FHC2-F1
#
_cell.length_a   1.000
_cell.length_b   1.000
_cell.length_c   1.000
_cell.angle_alpha   90.00
_cell.angle_beta   90.00
_cell.angle_gamma   90.00
#
_symmetry.space_group_name_H-M   'P 1'
#
loop_
_entity.id
_entity.type
_entity.pdbx_description
1 polymer ?
#
loop_
_entity_poly.entity_id
_entity_poly.type
_entity_poly.pdbx_seq_one_letter_code
_entity_poly.pdbx_strand_id
1 'polypeptide(L)'
;EIALAAAIPAVIYYCGLYFQVDLIAGRSRLERLTESLPEMRAVLREGWHFIVPVAVLMIMMFHYRKSPELSAIVATAAMLAIGMMRPYRGKRLGLSDIVGSLAGTGRSFTDLILTLAAAGFVIGVLNATGLSFALTLLLVDLAGENLFVLLFVAGAISIVLGMGMPTTAVYVLLAALIAPAIVQSGVSKMAAHMFILYFGML
;
A
#
# COMPACT_ATOMS: atom_id res chain seq x y z
N GLU A 1 -14.25 -10.42 -1.60
CA GLU A 1 -13.82 -10.90 -0.26
C GLU A 1 -12.65 -10.10 0.30
N ILE A 2 -11.48 -10.08 -0.35
CA ILE A 2 -10.30 -9.32 0.12
C ILE A 2 -10.63 -7.84 0.39
N ALA A 3 -11.27 -7.16 -0.57
CA ALA A 3 -11.66 -5.75 -0.43
C ALA A 3 -12.62 -5.51 0.76
N LEU A 4 -13.49 -6.48 1.05
CA LEU A 4 -14.42 -6.39 2.17
C LEU A 4 -13.69 -6.63 3.50
N ALA A 5 -12.79 -7.62 3.54
CA ALA A 5 -11.96 -7.91 4.71
C ALA A 5 -11.02 -6.74 5.06
N ALA A 6 -10.50 -6.04 4.05
CA ALA A 6 -9.64 -4.87 4.22
C ALA A 6 -10.41 -3.60 4.65
N ALA A 7 -11.74 -3.58 4.59
CA ALA A 7 -12.52 -2.38 4.91
C ALA A 7 -12.36 -1.94 6.36
N ILE A 8 -12.39 -2.88 7.31
CA ILE A 8 -12.23 -2.58 8.75
C ILE A 8 -10.81 -2.03 9.03
N PRO A 9 -9.72 -2.71 8.65
CA PRO A 9 -8.36 -2.17 8.79
C PRO A 9 -8.20 -0.80 8.12
N ALA A 10 -8.76 -0.61 6.93
CA ALA A 10 -8.67 0.67 6.22
C ALA A 10 -9.33 1.81 7.01
N VAL A 11 -10.52 1.60 7.57
CA VAL A 11 -11.18 2.62 8.39
C VAL A 11 -10.35 2.96 9.61
N ILE A 12 -9.83 1.96 10.33
CA ILE A 12 -8.98 2.18 11.51
C ILE A 12 -7.71 2.94 11.13
N TYR A 13 -7.06 2.57 10.01
CA TYR A 13 -5.89 3.25 9.48
C TYR A 13 -6.18 4.74 9.22
N TYR A 14 -7.22 5.04 8.44
CA TYR A 14 -7.54 6.40 8.06
C TYR A 14 -8.00 7.25 9.25
N CYS A 15 -8.71 6.67 10.22
CA CYS A 15 -9.01 7.35 11.48
C CYS A 15 -7.73 7.67 12.26
N GLY A 16 -6.81 6.71 12.39
CA GLY A 16 -5.52 6.92 13.05
C GLY A 16 -4.68 8.01 12.37
N LEU A 17 -4.56 7.93 11.05
CA LEU A 17 -3.87 8.93 10.23
C LEU A 17 -4.49 10.32 10.38
N TYR A 18 -5.82 10.41 10.37
CA TYR A 18 -6.54 11.67 10.56
C TYR A 18 -6.20 12.30 11.92
N PHE A 19 -6.31 11.54 13.01
CA PHE A 19 -5.95 12.03 14.34
C PHE A 19 -4.48 12.41 14.44
N GLN A 20 -3.59 11.62 13.84
CA GLN A 20 -2.16 11.92 13.81
C GLN A 20 -1.88 13.25 13.11
N VAL A 21 -2.46 13.47 11.93
CA VAL A 21 -2.29 14.73 11.18
C VAL A 21 -2.90 15.91 11.92
N ASP A 22 -4.09 15.76 12.50
CA ASP A 22 -4.75 16.82 13.28
C ASP A 22 -3.91 17.23 14.51
N LEU A 23 -3.41 16.25 15.26
CA LEU A 23 -2.53 16.48 16.41
C LEU A 23 -1.19 17.10 16.02
N ILE A 24 -0.58 16.68 14.90
CA ILE A 24 0.65 17.28 14.38
C ILE A 24 0.41 18.72 13.93
N ALA A 25 -0.72 19.00 13.27
CA ALA A 25 -1.10 20.34 12.84
C ALA A 25 -1.31 21.27 14.06
N GLY A 26 -2.02 20.80 15.08
CA GLY A 26 -2.21 21.52 16.34
C GLY A 26 -0.90 21.76 17.08
N ARG A 27 -0.02 20.76 17.15
CA ARG A 27 1.31 20.87 17.77
C ARG A 27 2.22 21.85 17.02
N SER A 28 2.17 21.84 15.69
CA SER A 28 3.02 22.67 14.83
C SER A 28 2.53 24.12 14.71
N ARG A 29 1.40 24.46 15.35
CA ARG A 29 0.75 25.79 15.30
C ARG A 29 0.69 26.34 13.86
N LEU A 30 0.30 25.49 12.92
CA LEU A 30 0.23 25.88 11.50
C LEU A 30 -0.69 27.10 11.36
N GLU A 31 -0.15 28.18 10.79
CA GLU A 31 -0.92 29.39 10.53
C GLU A 31 -1.98 29.10 9.47
N ARG A 32 -3.15 29.72 9.64
CA ARG A 32 -4.22 29.64 8.65
C ARG A 32 -3.75 30.35 7.39
N LEU A 33 -3.90 29.69 6.24
CA LEU A 33 -3.62 30.29 4.95
C LEU A 33 -4.47 31.56 4.77
N THR A 34 -3.82 32.69 4.56
CA THR A 34 -4.43 34.00 4.29
C THR A 34 -4.92 34.14 2.84
N GLU A 35 -4.43 33.27 1.95
CA GLU A 35 -4.88 33.22 0.56
C GLU A 35 -6.32 32.70 0.44
N SER A 36 -7.10 33.31 -0.46
CA SER A 36 -8.43 32.85 -0.82
C SER A 36 -8.37 31.43 -1.39
N LEU A 37 -8.78 30.45 -0.60
CA LEU A 37 -8.89 29.07 -1.05
C LEU A 37 -9.88 28.99 -2.22
N PRO A 38 -9.58 28.23 -3.28
CA PRO A 38 -10.51 28.06 -4.39
C PRO A 38 -11.80 27.38 -3.87
N GLU A 39 -12.95 27.84 -4.36
CA GLU A 39 -14.23 27.25 -3.97
C GLU A 39 -14.26 25.75 -4.27
N MET A 40 -14.65 24.93 -3.29
CA MET A 40 -14.75 23.47 -3.42
C MET A 40 -15.52 23.05 -4.69
N ARG A 41 -16.61 23.75 -5.01
CA ARG A 41 -17.44 23.47 -6.18
C ARG A 41 -16.71 23.73 -7.50
N ALA A 42 -15.87 24.77 -7.56
CA ALA A 42 -15.07 25.08 -8.74
C ALA A 42 -14.02 23.98 -8.98
N VAL A 43 -13.33 23.55 -7.91
CA VAL A 43 -12.33 22.47 -7.97
C VAL A 43 -12.97 21.14 -8.40
N LEU A 44 -14.11 20.77 -7.83
CA LEU A 44 -14.82 19.54 -8.21
C LEU A 44 -15.30 19.58 -9.67
N ARG A 45 -15.80 20.73 -10.14
CA ARG A 45 -16.24 20.91 -11.53
C ARG A 45 -15.07 20.91 -12.50
N GLU A 46 -13.89 21.39 -12.10
CA GLU A 46 -12.71 21.33 -12.96
C GLU A 46 -12.09 19.93 -12.95
N GLY A 47 -12.06 19.25 -11.80
CA GLY A 47 -11.39 17.97 -11.55
C GLY A 47 -12.21 16.70 -11.76
N TRP A 48 -13.50 16.78 -12.14
CA TRP A 48 -14.40 15.59 -12.23
C TRP A 48 -13.82 14.43 -13.05
N HIS A 49 -13.01 14.73 -14.05
CA HIS A 49 -12.39 13.76 -14.94
C HIS A 49 -11.38 12.83 -14.24
N PHE A 50 -10.87 13.19 -13.06
CA PHE A 50 -10.07 12.29 -12.21
C PHE A 50 -10.88 11.15 -11.59
N ILE A 51 -12.21 11.29 -11.50
CA ILE A 51 -13.10 10.23 -11.02
C ILE A 51 -13.20 9.11 -12.07
N VAL A 52 -13.05 9.44 -13.36
CA VAL A 52 -13.19 8.46 -14.44
C VAL A 52 -12.20 7.28 -14.34
N PRO A 53 -10.87 7.46 -14.20
CA PRO A 53 -9.95 6.33 -14.06
C PRO A 53 -10.23 5.49 -12.80
N VAL A 54 -10.66 6.12 -11.70
CA VAL A 54 -11.08 5.39 -10.50
C VAL A 54 -12.33 4.55 -10.79
N ALA A 55 -13.33 5.13 -11.44
CA ALA A 55 -14.54 4.40 -11.84
C ALA A 55 -14.22 3.25 -12.82
N VAL A 56 -13.34 3.48 -13.81
CA VAL A 56 -12.89 2.45 -14.74
C VAL A 56 -12.18 1.31 -14.01
N LEU A 57 -11.29 1.63 -13.05
CA LEU A 57 -10.61 0.64 -12.23
C LEU A 57 -11.62 -0.19 -11.43
N MET A 58 -12.57 0.46 -10.76
CA MET A 58 -13.60 -0.20 -9.96
C MET A 58 -14.51 -1.08 -10.83
N ILE A 59 -14.95 -0.60 -11.99
CA ILE A 59 -15.79 -1.38 -12.91
C ILE A 59 -15.01 -2.60 -13.45
N MET A 60 -13.74 -2.42 -13.83
CA MET A 60 -12.90 -3.53 -14.30
C MET A 60 -12.70 -4.60 -13.22
N MET A 61 -12.45 -4.20 -11.98
CA MET A 61 -12.27 -5.14 -10.86
C MET A 61 -13.58 -5.82 -10.44
N PHE A 62 -14.66 -5.06 -10.23
CA PHE A 62 -15.86 -5.58 -9.56
C PHE A 62 -16.92 -6.08 -10.55
N HIS A 63 -17.12 -5.38 -11.66
CA HIS A 63 -18.11 -5.78 -12.66
C HIS A 63 -17.54 -6.83 -13.62
N TYR A 64 -16.38 -6.53 -14.22
CA TYR A 64 -15.74 -7.44 -15.18
C TYR A 64 -14.85 -8.51 -14.53
N ARG A 65 -14.66 -8.46 -13.20
CA ARG A 65 -13.86 -9.42 -12.42
C ARG A 65 -12.46 -9.65 -13.02
N LYS A 66 -11.88 -8.58 -13.58
CA LYS A 66 -10.50 -8.59 -14.09
C LYS A 66 -9.54 -8.45 -12.93
N SER A 67 -8.31 -8.91 -13.15
CA SER A 67 -7.26 -8.79 -12.15
C SER A 67 -6.92 -7.31 -11.91
N PRO A 68 -6.42 -6.97 -10.70
CA PRO A 68 -6.08 -5.59 -10.36
C PRO A 68 -5.06 -4.97 -11.31
N GLU A 69 -4.08 -5.74 -11.79
CA GLU A 69 -3.06 -5.26 -12.71
C GLU A 69 -3.63 -4.84 -14.08
N LEU A 70 -4.52 -5.65 -14.65
CA LEU A 70 -5.19 -5.30 -15.91
C LEU A 70 -6.12 -4.09 -15.72
N SER A 71 -6.82 -4.04 -14.59
CA SER A 71 -7.71 -2.93 -14.24
C SER A 71 -6.94 -1.61 -14.12
N ALA A 72 -5.76 -1.64 -13.51
CA ALA A 72 -4.87 -0.48 -13.40
C ALA A 72 -4.32 -0.03 -14.77
N ILE A 73 -3.95 -0.96 -15.66
CA ILE A 73 -3.51 -0.64 -17.02
C ILE A 73 -4.63 0.09 -17.80
N VAL A 74 -5.85 -0.45 -17.76
CA VAL A 74 -6.99 0.17 -18.48
C VAL A 74 -7.35 1.53 -17.87
N ALA A 75 -7.35 1.66 -16.54
CA ALA A 75 -7.59 2.93 -15.86
C ALA A 75 -6.52 3.98 -16.21
N THR A 76 -5.26 3.58 -16.30
CA THR A 76 -4.16 4.45 -16.73
C THR A 76 -4.33 4.87 -18.18
N ALA A 77 -4.67 3.94 -19.09
CA ALA A 77 -4.95 4.26 -20.48
C ALA A 77 -6.13 5.24 -20.61
N ALA A 78 -7.19 5.06 -19.82
CA ALA A 78 -8.31 6.01 -19.76
C ALA A 78 -7.87 7.40 -19.26
N MET A 79 -7.02 7.46 -18.23
CA MET A 79 -6.48 8.73 -17.74
C MET A 79 -5.64 9.44 -18.81
N LEU A 80 -4.78 8.71 -19.52
CA LEU A 80 -3.98 9.26 -20.62
C LEU A 80 -4.86 9.78 -21.76
N ALA A 81 -5.88 9.00 -22.18
CA ALA A 81 -6.83 9.43 -23.21
C ALA A 81 -7.55 10.72 -22.81
N ILE A 82 -8.06 10.80 -21.59
CA ILE A 82 -8.73 11.98 -21.05
C ILE A 82 -7.79 13.18 -20.99
N GLY A 83 -6.55 12.99 -20.51
CA GLY A 83 -5.56 14.06 -20.39
C GLY A 83 -5.09 14.62 -21.74
N MET A 84 -5.09 13.80 -22.79
CA MET A 84 -4.81 14.25 -24.17
C MET A 84 -5.99 15.03 -24.76
N MET A 85 -7.22 14.60 -24.50
CA MET A 85 -8.43 15.22 -25.05
C MET A 85 -8.83 16.51 -24.33
N ARG A 86 -8.71 16.55 -22.99
CA ARG A 86 -9.20 17.63 -22.16
C ARG A 86 -8.03 18.40 -21.51
N PRO A 87 -7.91 19.72 -21.75
CA PRO A 87 -6.98 20.54 -21.00
C PRO A 87 -7.39 20.63 -19.52
N TYR A 88 -6.42 20.49 -18.63
CA TYR A 88 -6.57 20.74 -17.20
C TYR A 88 -5.71 21.95 -16.83
N ARG A 89 -6.30 22.99 -16.22
CA ARG A 89 -5.62 24.25 -15.90
C ARG A 89 -4.85 24.86 -17.09
N GLY A 90 -5.42 24.75 -18.29
CA GLY A 90 -4.85 25.30 -19.53
C GLY A 90 -3.77 24.45 -20.21
N LYS A 91 -3.37 23.30 -19.65
CA LYS A 91 -2.40 22.38 -20.27
C LYS A 91 -3.05 21.06 -20.67
N ARG A 92 -2.75 20.56 -21.87
CA ARG A 92 -3.08 19.20 -22.32
C ARG A 92 -1.86 18.32 -22.15
N LEU A 93 -2.07 17.02 -21.95
CA LEU A 93 -0.97 16.06 -22.00
C LEU A 93 -0.44 15.96 -23.43
N GLY A 94 0.83 16.31 -23.61
CA GLY A 94 1.57 16.06 -24.84
C GLY A 94 2.31 14.72 -24.80
N LEU A 95 2.81 14.28 -25.96
CA LEU A 95 3.67 13.08 -26.03
C LEU A 95 4.91 13.21 -25.13
N SER A 96 5.48 14.41 -25.00
CA SER A 96 6.64 14.62 -24.14
C SER A 96 6.33 14.39 -22.66
N ASP A 97 5.11 14.71 -22.20
CA ASP A 97 4.68 14.47 -20.82
C ASP A 97 4.47 12.97 -20.56
N ILE A 98 3.95 12.25 -21.56
CA ILE A 98 3.76 10.79 -21.48
C ILE A 98 5.13 10.09 -21.40
N VAL A 99 6.06 10.45 -22.28
CA VAL A 99 7.43 9.90 -22.26
C VAL A 99 8.14 10.28 -20.95
N GLY A 100 7.97 11.51 -20.48
CA GLY A 100 8.50 11.96 -19.19
C GLY A 100 7.93 11.16 -18.02
N SER A 101 6.62 10.89 -18.03
CA SER A 101 5.94 10.07 -17.02
C SER A 101 6.42 8.63 -17.05
N LEU A 102 6.62 8.06 -18.24
CA LEU A 102 7.16 6.70 -18.41
C LEU A 102 8.60 6.62 -17.88
N ALA A 103 9.45 7.60 -18.19
CA ALA A 103 10.80 7.68 -17.65
C ALA A 103 10.83 7.89 -16.13
N GLY A 104 9.94 8.71 -15.58
CA GLY A 104 9.77 8.89 -14.13
C GLY A 104 9.30 7.60 -13.43
N THR A 105 8.37 6.88 -14.05
CA THR A 105 7.91 5.57 -13.59
C THR A 105 9.06 4.56 -13.60
N GLY A 106 9.87 4.53 -14.66
CA GLY A 106 11.04 3.64 -14.77
C GLY A 106 12.09 3.89 -13.68
N ARG A 107 12.34 5.15 -13.31
CA ARG A 107 13.20 5.49 -12.16
C ARG A 107 12.65 4.95 -10.85
N SER A 108 11.38 5.21 -10.57
CA SER A 108 10.70 4.69 -9.37
C SER A 108 10.73 3.16 -9.31
N PHE A 109 10.61 2.50 -10.47
CA PHE A 109 10.72 1.04 -10.59
C PHE A 109 12.13 0.52 -10.32
N THR A 110 13.17 1.29 -10.67
CA THR A 110 14.56 0.89 -10.43
C THR A 110 14.85 0.81 -8.93
N ASP A 111 14.39 1.78 -8.15
CA ASP A 111 14.52 1.77 -6.68
C ASP A 111 13.75 0.59 -6.07
N LEU A 112 12.55 0.31 -6.59
CA LEU A 112 11.74 -0.83 -6.18
C LEU A 112 12.44 -2.16 -6.48
N ILE A 113 12.98 -2.34 -7.68
CA ILE A 113 13.68 -3.56 -8.10
C ILE A 113 14.92 -3.79 -7.24
N LEU A 114 15.72 -2.75 -7.00
CA LEU A 114 16.93 -2.87 -6.18
C LEU A 114 16.60 -3.33 -4.76
N THR A 115 15.57 -2.74 -4.17
CA THR A 115 15.15 -3.08 -2.81
C THR A 115 14.55 -4.48 -2.74
N LEU A 116 13.74 -4.88 -3.73
CA LEU A 116 13.19 -6.23 -3.83
C LEU A 116 14.28 -7.28 -4.09
N ALA A 117 15.30 -6.95 -4.88
CA ALA A 117 16.43 -7.85 -5.11
C ALA A 117 17.20 -8.11 -3.82
N ALA A 118 17.49 -7.06 -3.04
CA ALA A 118 18.13 -7.19 -1.74
C ALA A 118 17.28 -8.02 -0.75
N ALA A 119 15.98 -7.74 -0.66
CA ALA A 119 15.06 -8.53 0.16
C ALA A 119 15.00 -10.00 -0.31
N GLY A 120 15.01 -10.23 -1.63
CA GLY A 120 15.03 -11.56 -2.24
C GLY A 120 16.29 -12.35 -1.88
N PHE A 121 17.47 -11.71 -1.88
CA PHE A 121 18.71 -12.36 -1.41
C PHE A 121 18.62 -12.76 0.06
N VAL A 122 18.12 -11.87 0.91
CA VAL A 122 17.91 -12.17 2.35
C VAL A 122 16.97 -13.37 2.51
N ILE A 123 15.80 -13.34 1.85
CA ILE A 123 14.83 -14.44 1.88
C ILE A 123 15.46 -15.75 1.36
N GLY A 124 16.25 -15.66 0.28
CA GLY A 124 16.96 -16.81 -0.29
C GLY A 124 17.93 -17.46 0.68
N VAL A 125 18.76 -16.67 1.37
CA VAL A 125 19.69 -17.18 2.40
C VAL A 125 18.93 -17.75 3.60
N LEU A 126 17.88 -17.08 4.07
CA LEU A 126 17.05 -17.55 5.19
C LEU A 126 16.34 -18.87 4.86
N ASN A 127 15.93 -19.07 3.61
CA ASN A 127 15.30 -20.30 3.17
C ASN A 127 16.35 -21.42 3.00
N ALA A 128 17.49 -21.13 2.36
CA ALA A 128 18.57 -22.11 2.17
C ALA A 128 19.16 -22.62 3.50
N THR A 129 19.22 -21.76 4.52
CA THR A 129 19.67 -22.13 5.87
C THR A 129 18.59 -22.80 6.72
N GLY A 130 17.33 -22.81 6.27
CA GLY A 130 16.18 -23.26 7.07
C GLY A 130 15.78 -22.30 8.20
N LEU A 131 16.45 -21.15 8.32
CA LEU A 131 16.20 -20.19 9.40
C LEU A 131 14.79 -19.58 9.32
N SER A 132 14.22 -19.41 8.12
CA SER A 132 12.84 -18.95 7.98
C SER A 132 11.83 -19.86 8.71
N PHE A 133 12.02 -21.19 8.59
CA PHE A 133 11.21 -22.16 9.28
C PHE A 133 11.51 -22.20 10.79
N ALA A 134 12.79 -22.12 11.18
CA ALA A 134 13.18 -22.07 12.59
C ALA A 134 12.63 -20.82 13.32
N LEU A 135 12.63 -19.65 12.66
CA LEU A 135 12.01 -18.43 13.20
C LEU A 135 10.51 -18.59 13.38
N THR A 136 9.84 -19.25 12.43
CA THR A 136 8.42 -19.57 12.55
C THR A 136 8.15 -20.43 13.78
N LEU A 137 8.92 -21.50 13.97
CA LEU A 137 8.79 -22.38 15.14
C LEU A 137 9.10 -21.64 16.44
N LEU A 138 10.16 -20.82 16.46
CA LEU A 138 10.53 -20.02 17.63
C LEU A 138 9.40 -19.08 18.03
N LEU A 139 8.76 -18.40 17.08
CA LEU A 139 7.64 -17.49 17.37
C LEU A 139 6.43 -18.24 17.93
N VAL A 140 6.11 -19.41 17.37
CA VAL A 140 5.00 -20.25 17.87
C VAL A 140 5.32 -20.78 19.26
N ASP A 141 6.55 -21.23 19.51
CA ASP A 141 7.00 -21.76 20.80
C ASP A 141 7.04 -20.66 21.88
N LEU A 142 7.56 -19.47 21.55
CA LEU A 142 7.61 -18.32 22.45
C LEU A 142 6.20 -17.82 22.82
N ALA A 143 5.24 -17.94 21.91
CA ALA A 143 3.85 -17.60 22.16
C ALA A 143 3.08 -18.69 22.92
N GLY A 144 3.53 -19.95 22.83
CA GLY A 144 2.83 -21.11 23.35
C GLY A 144 1.41 -21.23 22.77
N GLU A 145 0.43 -21.51 23.63
CA GLU A 145 -0.99 -21.53 23.23
C GLU A 145 -1.62 -20.13 23.16
N ASN A 146 -0.88 -19.06 23.50
CA ASN A 146 -1.44 -17.73 23.59
C ASN A 146 -1.28 -16.94 22.27
N LEU A 147 -2.32 -17.00 21.44
CA LEU A 147 -2.41 -16.25 20.19
C LEU A 147 -2.14 -14.74 20.36
N PHE A 148 -2.54 -14.15 21.49
CA PHE A 148 -2.34 -12.72 21.72
C PHE A 148 -0.85 -12.35 21.83
N VAL A 149 -0.05 -13.19 22.50
CA VAL A 149 1.39 -12.98 22.62
C VAL A 149 2.06 -13.11 21.25
N LEU A 150 1.66 -14.11 20.45
CA LEU A 150 2.15 -14.27 19.08
C LEU A 150 1.91 -13.02 18.25
N LEU A 151 0.66 -12.54 18.22
CA LEU A 151 0.29 -11.36 17.45
C LEU A 151 1.03 -10.12 17.93
N PHE A 152 1.22 -9.95 19.25
CA PHE A 152 1.97 -8.81 19.79
C PHE A 152 3.44 -8.82 19.33
N VAL A 153 4.13 -9.95 19.47
CA VAL A 153 5.54 -10.10 19.05
C VAL A 153 5.66 -9.98 17.52
N ALA A 154 4.78 -10.64 16.77
CA ALA A 154 4.74 -10.56 15.31
C ALA A 154 4.46 -9.12 14.83
N GLY A 155 3.57 -8.38 15.51
CA GLY A 155 3.27 -6.99 15.24
C GLY A 155 4.47 -6.09 15.49
N ALA A 156 5.15 -6.26 16.62
CA ALA A 156 6.37 -5.50 16.93
C ALA A 156 7.49 -5.74 15.89
N ILE A 157 7.71 -7.00 15.51
CA ILE A 157 8.68 -7.35 14.45
C ILE A 157 8.27 -6.73 13.11
N SER A 158 6.97 -6.78 12.78
CA SER A 158 6.43 -6.20 11.55
C SER A 158 6.67 -4.68 11.48
N ILE A 159 6.42 -3.95 12.57
CA ILE A 159 6.68 -2.50 12.64
C ILE A 159 8.18 -2.20 12.49
N VAL A 160 9.03 -2.91 13.25
CA VAL A 160 10.48 -2.68 13.22
C VAL A 160 11.07 -2.93 11.84
N LEU A 161 10.65 -4.00 11.17
CA LEU A 161 11.03 -4.27 9.79
C LEU A 161 10.40 -3.27 8.81
N GLY A 162 9.20 -2.76 9.10
CA GLY A 162 8.47 -1.81 8.25
C GLY A 162 9.11 -0.43 8.12
N MET A 163 9.68 0.10 9.21
CA MET A 163 10.17 1.49 9.28
C MET A 163 11.26 1.87 8.25
N GLY A 164 11.99 0.90 7.69
CA GLY A 164 13.18 1.16 6.89
C GLY A 164 13.09 0.81 5.40
N MET A 165 11.95 0.29 4.92
CA MET A 165 11.86 -0.33 3.59
C MET A 165 10.61 0.13 2.82
N PRO A 166 10.63 0.08 1.47
CA PRO A 166 9.43 0.25 0.65
C PRO A 166 8.37 -0.78 1.00
N THR A 167 7.10 -0.37 1.00
CA THR A 167 5.94 -1.19 1.41
C THR A 167 5.90 -2.57 0.75
N THR A 168 6.18 -2.65 -0.56
CA THR A 168 6.22 -3.92 -1.31
C THR A 168 7.30 -4.87 -0.78
N ALA A 169 8.50 -4.35 -0.48
CA ALA A 169 9.61 -5.17 0.00
C ALA A 169 9.38 -5.68 1.42
N VAL A 170 8.86 -4.81 2.30
CA VAL A 170 8.45 -5.20 3.65
C VAL A 170 7.42 -6.33 3.59
N TYR A 171 6.37 -6.16 2.78
CA TYR A 171 5.31 -7.16 2.71
C TYR A 171 5.81 -8.53 2.24
N VAL A 172 6.66 -8.57 1.20
CA VAL A 172 7.24 -9.83 0.71
C VAL A 172 8.09 -10.50 1.80
N LEU A 173 8.88 -9.73 2.55
CA LEU A 173 9.69 -10.26 3.65
C LEU A 173 8.82 -10.79 4.80
N LEU A 174 7.83 -10.01 5.26
CA LEU A 174 6.93 -10.43 6.34
C LEU A 174 6.04 -11.61 5.94
N ALA A 175 5.62 -11.68 4.68
CA ALA A 175 4.86 -12.82 4.15
C ALA A 175 5.71 -14.11 4.13
N ALA A 176 7.03 -13.99 3.95
CA ALA A 176 7.94 -15.13 4.00
C ALA A 176 8.29 -15.55 5.44
N LEU A 177 8.40 -14.60 6.37
CA LEU A 177 8.93 -14.86 7.72
C LEU A 177 7.86 -14.97 8.82
N ILE A 178 6.85 -14.10 8.80
CA ILE A 178 5.90 -13.90 9.90
C ILE A 178 4.55 -14.54 9.61
N ALA A 179 4.05 -14.41 8.37
CA ALA A 179 2.77 -15.00 8.00
C ALA A 179 2.67 -16.52 8.28
N PRO A 180 3.71 -17.35 8.04
CA PRO A 180 3.64 -18.78 8.34
C PRO A 180 3.43 -19.07 9.83
N ALA A 181 4.01 -18.28 10.74
CA ALA A 181 3.82 -18.45 12.18
C ALA A 181 2.38 -18.18 12.60
N ILE A 182 1.80 -17.08 12.12
CA ILE A 182 0.41 -16.72 12.43
C ILE A 182 -0.57 -17.76 11.87
N VAL A 183 -0.33 -18.24 10.65
CA VAL A 183 -1.19 -19.27 10.01
C VAL A 183 -1.07 -20.63 10.72
N GLN A 184 0.11 -21.02 11.17
CA GLN A 184 0.30 -22.28 11.91
C GLN A 184 -0.40 -22.28 13.26
N SER A 185 -0.56 -21.13 13.90
CA SER A 185 -1.36 -20.97 15.12
C SER A 185 -2.88 -20.99 14.90
N GLY A 186 -3.35 -21.40 13.71
CA GLY A 186 -4.76 -21.61 13.41
C GLY A 186 -5.49 -20.38 12.86
N VAL A 187 -4.80 -19.26 12.64
CA VAL A 187 -5.40 -18.06 12.05
C VAL A 187 -5.58 -18.26 10.54
N SER A 188 -6.70 -17.76 10.00
CA SER A 188 -6.93 -17.83 8.55
C SER A 188 -5.82 -17.11 7.77
N LYS A 189 -5.43 -17.65 6.61
CA LYS A 189 -4.42 -17.03 5.73
C LYS A 189 -4.75 -15.57 5.43
N MET A 190 -6.02 -15.27 5.17
CA MET A 190 -6.46 -13.90 4.90
C MET A 190 -6.17 -12.96 6.08
N ALA A 191 -6.55 -13.36 7.30
CA ALA A 191 -6.33 -12.55 8.48
C ALA A 191 -4.83 -12.39 8.78
N ALA A 192 -4.03 -13.45 8.61
CA ALA A 192 -2.57 -13.38 8.79
C ALA A 192 -1.92 -12.39 7.82
N HIS A 193 -2.26 -12.47 6.53
CA HIS A 193 -1.72 -11.56 5.51
C HIS A 193 -2.20 -10.11 5.72
N MET A 194 -3.46 -9.90 6.11
CA MET A 194 -3.95 -8.54 6.46
C MET A 194 -3.27 -7.99 7.72
N PHE A 195 -2.99 -8.84 8.71
CA PHE A 195 -2.30 -8.46 9.93
C PHE A 195 -0.88 -7.95 9.62
N ILE A 196 -0.07 -8.75 8.92
CA ILE A 196 1.31 -8.35 8.59
C ILE A 196 1.35 -7.14 7.64
N LEU A 197 0.38 -7.04 6.74
CA LEU A 197 0.28 -5.93 5.80
C LEU A 197 0.01 -4.63 6.58
N TYR A 198 -0.91 -4.66 7.54
CA TYR A 198 -1.24 -3.49 8.35
C TYR A 198 -0.11 -3.08 9.27
N PHE A 199 0.45 -4.01 10.05
CA PHE A 199 1.54 -3.70 10.99
C PHE A 199 2.89 -3.43 10.32
N GLY A 200 3.11 -3.94 9.10
CA GLY A 200 4.34 -3.69 8.35
C GLY A 200 4.33 -2.40 7.52
N MET A 201 3.16 -1.84 7.22
CA MET A 201 3.03 -0.61 6.40
C MET A 201 2.64 0.64 7.22
N LEU A 202 2.51 0.50 8.54
CA LEU A 202 2.38 1.60 9.50
C LEU A 202 3.76 2.20 9.82
#